data_AF-A0A3M1NAQ3-F1
#
_entry.id   AF-A0A3M1NAQ3-F1
#
_cell.length_a   1.000
_cell.length_b   1.000
_cell.length_c   1.000
_cell.angle_alpha   90.00
_cell.angle_beta   90.00
_cell.angle_gamma   90.00
#
_symmetry.space_group_name_H-M   'P 1'
#
loop_
_entity.id
_entity.type
_entity.pdbx_description
1 polymer ?
#
loop_
_entity_poly.entity_id
_entity_poly.type
_entity_poly.pdbx_seq_one_letter_code
_entity_poly.pdbx_strand_id
1 'polypeptide(L)'
;MPRLYAQGVVFQLLYGEGLSVPPMVYVQRLRQLAEDPWVRAYLGRLAWHTGQLDKARAYLQEALTQDSGCVPAYLFLARMVPDSACYWLDQAARHPLSAGQKTYLHQLKSRQRCP
;
A
#
# COMPACT_ATOMS: atom_id res chain seq x y z
N MET A 1 -1.83 -15.58 10.73
CA MET A 1 -3.07 -14.78 10.62
C MET A 1 -2.93 -13.23 10.70
N PRO A 2 -1.76 -12.56 10.73
CA PRO A 2 -1.72 -11.07 10.82
C PRO A 2 -1.93 -10.34 9.48
N ARG A 3 -1.51 -10.92 8.35
CA ARG A 3 -1.53 -10.26 7.03
C ARG A 3 -2.93 -9.89 6.52
N LEU A 4 -3.95 -10.73 6.73
CA LEU A 4 -5.33 -10.42 6.30
C LEU A 4 -5.97 -9.31 7.13
N TYR A 5 -5.55 -9.18 8.39
CA TYR A 5 -6.05 -8.18 9.32
C TYR A 5 -5.66 -6.75 8.89
N ALA A 6 -4.42 -6.57 8.43
CA ALA A 6 -3.94 -5.26 7.96
C ALA A 6 -4.63 -4.80 6.66
N GLN A 7 -4.89 -5.72 5.72
CA GLN A 7 -5.55 -5.39 4.44
C GLN A 7 -7.02 -4.95 4.63
N GLY A 8 -7.77 -5.71 5.44
CA GLY A 8 -9.19 -5.41 5.72
C GLY A 8 -9.35 -4.09 6.45
N VAL A 9 -8.53 -3.86 7.48
CA VAL A 9 -8.54 -2.62 8.27
C VAL A 9 -8.21 -1.40 7.43
N VAL A 10 -7.26 -1.47 6.49
CA VAL A 10 -6.88 -0.32 5.67
C VAL A 10 -7.85 -0.06 4.52
N PHE A 11 -8.42 -1.12 3.93
CA PHE A 11 -9.50 -1.00 2.97
C PHE A 11 -10.72 -0.33 3.62
N GLN A 12 -11.09 -0.75 4.83
CA GLN A 12 -12.20 -0.16 5.58
C GLN A 12 -11.91 1.27 6.09
N LEU A 13 -10.68 1.56 6.52
CA LEU A 13 -10.22 2.90 6.91
C LEU A 13 -10.34 3.94 5.80
N LEU A 14 -10.03 3.55 4.55
CA LEU A 14 -9.92 4.46 3.42
C LEU A 14 -11.19 4.53 2.57
N TYR A 15 -12.01 3.48 2.57
CA TYR A 15 -13.23 3.38 1.76
C TYR A 15 -14.53 3.36 2.57
N GLY A 16 -14.47 3.35 3.90
CA GLY A 16 -15.62 3.72 4.76
C GLY A 16 -16.81 2.75 4.77
N GLU A 17 -16.72 1.59 4.13
CA GLU A 17 -17.84 0.64 4.10
C GLU A 17 -17.75 -0.35 5.27
N GLY A 18 -18.71 -0.25 6.20
CA GLY A 18 -19.11 -1.36 7.07
C GLY A 18 -18.49 -1.48 8.45
N LEU A 19 -18.11 -0.38 9.14
CA LEU A 19 -17.70 -0.46 10.54
C LEU A 19 -18.39 0.56 11.44
N SER A 20 -18.81 0.07 12.62
CA SER A 20 -19.35 0.85 13.74
C SER A 20 -18.29 1.62 14.53
N VAL A 21 -17.01 1.53 14.16
CA VAL A 21 -15.87 2.06 14.92
C VAL A 21 -15.15 3.15 14.12
N PRO A 22 -14.82 4.32 14.73
CA PRO A 22 -14.18 5.41 14.03
C PRO A 22 -12.83 5.03 13.39
N PRO A 23 -12.52 5.56 12.18
CA PRO A 23 -11.25 5.31 11.50
C PRO A 23 -10.00 5.50 12.38
N MET A 24 -10.03 6.44 13.33
CA MET A 24 -8.85 6.77 14.15
C MET A 24 -8.36 5.65 15.07
N VAL A 25 -9.25 4.76 15.52
CA VAL A 25 -8.89 3.61 16.35
C VAL A 25 -8.00 2.63 15.57
N TYR A 26 -8.24 2.51 14.27
CA TYR A 26 -7.47 1.62 13.41
C TYR A 26 -6.08 2.14 13.11
N VAL A 27 -5.91 3.45 12.94
CA VAL A 27 -4.60 4.08 12.76
C VAL A 27 -3.70 3.84 13.98
N GLN A 28 -4.25 3.91 15.19
CA GLN A 28 -3.49 3.62 16.41
C GLN A 28 -3.03 2.15 16.47
N ARG A 29 -3.91 1.21 16.11
CA ARG A 29 -3.57 -0.22 16.04
C ARG A 29 -2.52 -0.52 14.97
N LEU A 30 -2.62 0.12 13.80
CA LEU A 30 -1.59 -0.01 12.76
C LEU A 30 -0.23 0.51 13.24
N ARG A 31 -0.19 1.61 13.99
CA ARG A 31 1.07 2.10 14.58
C ARG A 31 1.70 1.12 15.57
N GLN A 32 0.90 0.37 16.33
CA GLN A 32 1.41 -0.67 17.23
C GLN A 32 2.00 -1.87 16.46
N LEU A 33 1.59 -2.07 15.22
CA LEU A 33 2.09 -3.12 14.33
C LEU A 33 3.07 -2.58 13.29
N ALA A 34 3.64 -1.39 13.51
CA ALA A 34 4.47 -0.70 12.53
C ALA A 34 5.71 -1.50 12.11
N GLU A 35 6.15 -2.49 12.88
CA GLU A 35 7.27 -3.37 12.50
C GLU A 35 6.95 -4.28 11.30
N ASP A 36 5.67 -4.55 11.00
CA ASP A 36 5.30 -5.30 9.80
C ASP A 36 5.45 -4.41 8.53
N PRO A 37 6.27 -4.82 7.54
CA PRO A 37 6.48 -4.06 6.31
C PRO A 37 5.18 -3.74 5.56
N TRP A 38 4.17 -4.62 5.63
CA TRP A 38 2.87 -4.37 5.01
C TRP A 38 2.14 -3.22 5.71
N VAL A 39 2.13 -3.23 7.04
CA VAL A 39 1.53 -2.16 7.85
C VAL A 39 2.24 -0.84 7.58
N ARG A 40 3.56 -0.86 7.47
CA ARG A 40 4.36 0.31 7.11
C ARG A 40 4.03 0.83 5.70
N ALA A 41 3.85 -0.04 4.71
CA ALA A 41 3.38 0.36 3.38
C ALA A 41 1.99 1.02 3.42
N TYR A 42 1.09 0.53 4.27
CA TYR A 42 -0.23 1.14 4.48
C TYR A 42 -0.19 2.49 5.21
N LEU A 43 0.73 2.67 6.17
CA LEU A 43 1.00 3.99 6.77
C LEU A 43 1.51 4.96 5.70
N GLY A 44 2.36 4.49 4.77
CA GLY A 44 2.77 5.26 3.60
C GLY A 44 1.60 5.70 2.74
N ARG A 45 0.67 4.80 2.44
CA ARG A 45 -0.57 5.13 1.71
C ARG A 45 -1.45 6.14 2.45
N LEU A 46 -1.60 6.02 3.77
CA LEU A 46 -2.36 6.97 4.58
C LEU A 46 -1.70 8.35 4.59
N ALA A 47 -0.37 8.39 4.75
CA ALA A 47 0.40 9.64 4.66
C ALA A 47 0.20 10.31 3.29
N TRP A 48 0.18 9.53 2.20
CA TRP A 48 -0.09 10.05 0.87
C TRP A 48 -1.50 10.66 0.74
N HIS A 49 -2.53 9.95 1.20
CA HIS A 49 -3.91 10.46 1.19
C HIS A 49 -4.14 11.68 2.08
N THR A 50 -3.28 11.90 3.08
CA THR A 50 -3.32 13.07 3.97
C THR A 50 -2.36 14.19 3.55
N GLY A 51 -1.79 14.12 2.34
CA GLY A 51 -0.93 15.16 1.78
C GLY A 51 0.51 15.16 2.31
N GLN A 52 0.89 14.22 3.18
CA GLN A 52 2.23 14.09 3.74
C GLN A 52 3.15 13.30 2.80
N LEU A 53 3.47 13.88 1.63
CA LEU A 53 4.15 13.18 0.54
C LEU A 53 5.54 12.63 0.91
N ASP A 54 6.34 13.41 1.65
CA ASP A 54 7.69 12.97 2.06
C ASP A 54 7.62 11.77 3.01
N LYS A 55 6.70 11.80 3.99
CA LYS A 55 6.47 10.68 4.91
C LYS A 55 5.92 9.46 4.16
N ALA A 56 5.04 9.68 3.19
CA ALA A 56 4.51 8.60 2.38
C ALA A 56 5.63 7.85 1.66
N ARG A 57 6.53 8.59 1.01
CA ARG A 57 7.68 8.02 0.31
C ARG A 57 8.62 7.30 1.28
N ALA A 58 8.94 7.92 2.41
CA ALA A 58 9.80 7.31 3.43
C ALA A 58 9.24 5.98 3.93
N TYR A 59 7.97 5.93 4.34
CA TYR A 59 7.34 4.70 4.79
C TYR A 59 7.29 3.60 3.72
N LEU A 60 7.01 3.96 2.47
CA LEU A 60 6.99 2.99 1.37
C LEU A 60 8.39 2.44 1.08
N GLN A 61 9.43 3.28 1.15
CA GLN A 61 10.81 2.85 0.97
C GLN A 61 11.28 1.97 2.13
N GLU A 62 11.01 2.36 3.37
CA GLU A 62 11.32 1.56 4.55
C GLU A 62 10.65 0.17 4.50
N ALA A 63 9.39 0.09 4.05
CA ALA A 63 8.70 -1.17 3.86
C ALA A 63 9.45 -2.09 2.87
N LEU A 64 9.98 -1.53 1.78
CA LEU A 64 10.79 -2.27 0.81
C LEU A 64 12.19 -2.61 1.33
N THR A 65 12.78 -1.78 2.20
CA THR A 65 14.04 -2.08 2.87
C THR A 65 13.91 -3.27 3.81
N GLN A 66 12.77 -3.38 4.50
CA GLN A 66 12.51 -4.49 5.43
C GLN A 66 12.05 -5.76 4.73
N ASP A 67 11.23 -5.63 3.69
CA ASP A 67 10.78 -6.74 2.85
C ASP A 67 10.73 -6.27 1.39
N SER A 68 11.76 -6.67 0.62
CA SER A 68 11.82 -6.37 -0.81
C SER A 68 10.69 -7.00 -1.61
N GLY A 69 9.96 -7.97 -1.03
CA GLY A 69 8.76 -8.58 -1.57
C GLY A 69 7.45 -7.91 -1.13
N CYS A 70 7.50 -6.74 -0.49
CA CYS A 70 6.31 -5.99 -0.08
C CYS A 70 5.58 -5.40 -1.30
N VAL A 71 4.79 -6.23 -1.98
CA VAL A 71 3.97 -5.86 -3.15
C VAL A 71 3.13 -4.59 -2.94
N PRO A 72 2.43 -4.38 -1.79
CA PRO A 72 1.68 -3.15 -1.58
C PRO A 72 2.53 -1.89 -1.71
N ALA A 73 3.79 -1.91 -1.24
CA ALA A 73 4.66 -0.74 -1.31
C ALA A 73 4.95 -0.35 -2.76
N TYR A 74 5.26 -1.31 -3.63
CA TYR A 74 5.42 -1.06 -5.07
C TYR A 74 4.15 -0.50 -5.72
N LEU A 75 2.99 -1.09 -5.42
CA LEU A 75 1.71 -0.63 -5.98
C LEU A 75 1.34 0.80 -5.54
N PHE A 76 1.70 1.17 -4.31
CA PHE A 76 1.46 2.53 -3.81
C PHE A 76 2.48 3.53 -4.36
N LEU A 77 3.76 3.16 -4.48
CA LEU A 77 4.76 3.98 -5.15
C LEU A 77 4.39 4.25 -6.61
N ALA A 78 3.93 3.22 -7.33
CA ALA A 78 3.49 3.35 -8.72
C ALA A 78 2.36 4.36 -8.88
N ARG A 79 1.44 4.41 -7.92
CA ARG A 79 0.30 5.33 -7.97
C ARG A 79 0.67 6.73 -7.51
N MET A 80 1.62 6.86 -6.59
CA MET A 80 2.08 8.12 -6.03
C MET A 80 3.02 8.88 -6.98
N VAL A 81 3.83 8.17 -7.77
CA VAL A 81 4.87 8.77 -8.66
C VAL A 81 4.66 8.32 -10.10
N PRO A 82 3.81 9.03 -10.89
CA PRO A 82 3.45 8.65 -12.26
C PRO A 82 4.64 8.40 -13.19
N ASP A 83 5.66 9.25 -13.12
CA ASP A 83 6.84 9.17 -14.01
C ASP A 83 7.62 7.87 -13.87
N SER A 84 7.56 7.25 -12.68
CA SER A 84 8.22 5.98 -12.37
C SER A 84 7.23 4.82 -12.22
N ALA A 85 5.95 5.04 -12.56
CA ALA A 85 4.89 4.10 -12.27
C ALA A 85 5.12 2.73 -12.90
N CYS A 86 5.53 2.70 -14.17
CA CYS A 86 5.76 1.43 -14.88
C CYS A 86 6.91 0.63 -14.27
N TYR A 87 8.00 1.30 -13.87
CA TYR A 87 9.10 0.65 -13.16
C TYR A 87 8.60 -0.04 -11.88
N TRP A 88 7.83 0.66 -11.05
CA TRP A 88 7.31 0.08 -9.81
C TRP A 88 6.29 -1.04 -10.04
N LEU A 89 5.46 -0.93 -11.08
CA LEU A 89 4.53 -1.99 -11.45
C LEU A 89 5.25 -3.24 -11.95
N ASP A 90 6.37 -3.08 -12.65
CA ASP A 90 7.21 -4.21 -13.06
C ASP A 90 7.93 -4.87 -11.88
N GLN A 91 8.38 -4.09 -10.89
CA GLN A 91 8.89 -4.65 -9.65
C GLN A 91 7.80 -5.46 -8.92
N ALA A 92 6.59 -4.91 -8.79
CA ALA A 92 5.47 -5.62 -8.18
C ALA A 92 5.17 -6.96 -8.89
N ALA A 93 5.25 -7.01 -10.22
CA ALA A 93 4.97 -8.20 -11.02
C ALA A 93 5.98 -9.35 -10.83
N ARG A 94 7.17 -9.06 -10.29
CA ARG A 94 8.22 -10.08 -10.02
C ARG A 94 7.95 -10.89 -8.76
N HIS A 95 7.00 -10.46 -7.93
CA HIS A 95 6.67 -11.12 -6.68
C HIS A 95 5.34 -11.88 -6.77
N PRO A 96 5.09 -12.85 -5.88
CA PRO A 96 3.79 -13.51 -5.80
C PRO A 96 2.66 -12.52 -5.51
N LEU A 97 1.69 -12.42 -6.42
CA LEU A 97 0.54 -11.54 -6.32
C LEU A 97 -0.72 -12.33 -5.95
N SER A 98 -1.53 -11.80 -5.03
CA SER A 98 -2.91 -12.26 -4.83
C SER A 98 -3.79 -11.92 -6.03
N ALA A 99 -4.95 -12.58 -6.17
CA ALA A 99 -5.89 -12.28 -7.26
C ALA A 99 -6.28 -10.80 -7.30
N GLY A 100 -6.58 -10.19 -6.14
CA GLY A 100 -6.89 -8.76 -6.05
C GLY A 100 -5.72 -7.86 -6.45
N GLN A 101 -4.49 -8.22 -6.08
CA GLN A 101 -3.28 -7.49 -6.47
C GLN A 101 -3.02 -7.58 -7.98
N LYS A 102 -3.25 -8.75 -8.60
CA LYS A 102 -3.14 -8.92 -10.06
C LYS A 102 -4.13 -8.02 -10.80
N THR A 103 -5.40 -8.03 -10.39
CA THR A 103 -6.43 -7.16 -10.98
C THR A 103 -6.06 -5.69 -10.85
N TYR A 104 -5.63 -5.27 -9.66
CA TYR A 104 -5.26 -3.89 -9.40
C TYR A 104 -4.00 -3.45 -10.19
N LEU A 105 -2.98 -4.31 -10.27
CA LEU A 105 -1.79 -4.08 -11.08
C LEU A 105 -2.14 -3.89 -12.56
N HIS A 106 -2.99 -4.76 -13.11
CA HIS A 106 -3.44 -4.67 -14.50
C HIS A 106 -4.17 -3.35 -14.76
N GLN A 107 -5.08 -2.95 -13.85
CA GLN A 107 -5.78 -1.68 -13.94
C GLN A 107 -4.82 -0.47 -13.93
N LEU A 108 -3.81 -0.50 -13.06
CA LEU A 108 -2.80 0.56 -12.98
C LEU A 108 -1.92 0.60 -14.23
N LYS A 109 -1.47 -0.55 -14.76
CA LYS A 109 -0.69 -0.61 -16.01
C LYS A 109 -1.48 -0.03 -17.18
N SER A 110 -2.76 -0.39 -17.31
CA SER A 110 -3.65 0.15 -18.34
C SER A 110 -3.81 1.68 -18.22
N ARG A 111 -4.05 2.18 -17.00
CA ARG A 111 -4.20 3.63 -16.76
C ARG A 111 -2.92 4.42 -17.08
N GLN A 112 -1.76 3.88 -16.74
CA GLN A 112 -0.46 4.52 -16.95
C GLN A 112 0.13 4.24 -18.34
N ARG A 113 -0.58 3.48 -19.21
CA ARG A 113 -0.11 3.07 -20.54
C ARG A 113 1.27 2.43 -20.51
N CYS A 114 1.53 1.63 -19.47
CA CYS A 114 2.78 0.89 -19.38
C CYS A 114 2.85 -0.16 -20.50
N PRO A 115 4.05 -0.42 -21.04
CA PRO A 115 4.25 -1.45 -22.06
C PRO A 115 3.95 -2.86 -21.55
#